data_AF-A0A135WK88-F1
#
_entry.id   AF-A0A135WK88-F1
#
_cell.length_a   1.000
_cell.length_b   1.000
_cell.length_c   1.000
_cell.angle_alpha   90.00
_cell.angle_beta   90.00
_cell.angle_gamma   90.00
#
_symmetry.space_group_name_H-M   'P 1'
#
loop_
_entity.id
_entity.type
_entity.pdbx_description
1 polymer ?
#
loop_
_entity_poly.entity_id
_entity_poly.type
_entity_poly.pdbx_seq_one_letter_code
_entity_poly.pdbx_strand_id
1 'polypeptide(L)'
;MINMLTMKNLILLFSFLAIVSCNGQTDLETLKFDEKLPENITKGEKETEANYALLSYKQAEIQNYKLGTASFSAYSVPKGYEYSNNNLSIFVNSYQDNKYLGFILNLAKEDEGKKVIDYLTKTYGNPEKRSTDKTGLAYFWDAAAKNKWIFLTQTQELTEDNTKYTNTKLVVVKKGTRVENASDASVFSILDSFTLAYPKK
;
A
#
# COMPACT_ATOMS: atom_id res chain seq x y z
N MET A 1 -20.00 44.92 32.83
CA MET A 1 -18.60 45.36 32.67
C MET A 1 -17.73 44.11 32.83
N ILE A 2 -17.47 43.42 31.72
CA ILE A 2 -16.71 42.14 31.75
C ILE A 2 -15.24 42.51 31.93
N ASN A 3 -14.63 41.99 32.98
CA ASN A 3 -13.27 42.29 33.40
C ASN A 3 -12.28 41.99 32.26
N MET A 4 -11.71 43.05 31.65
CA MET A 4 -10.76 42.93 30.51
C MET A 4 -9.48 42.17 30.85
N LEU A 5 -9.19 41.90 32.13
CA LEU A 5 -8.02 41.14 32.55
C LEU A 5 -8.16 39.63 32.33
N THR A 6 -9.36 39.05 32.43
CA THR A 6 -9.55 37.59 32.29
C THR A 6 -9.63 37.11 30.84
N MET A 7 -10.00 37.99 29.89
CA MET A 7 -9.94 37.66 28.45
C MET A 7 -8.51 37.58 27.90
N LYS A 8 -7.55 38.30 28.50
CA LYS A 8 -6.18 38.37 27.99
C LYS A 8 -5.38 37.09 28.25
N ASN A 9 -5.69 36.38 29.34
CA ASN A 9 -5.05 35.10 29.68
C ASN A 9 -5.69 33.88 28.98
N LEU A 10 -6.92 34.00 28.46
CA LEU A 10 -7.57 32.94 27.70
C LEU A 10 -7.04 32.85 26.26
N ILE A 11 -6.68 33.99 25.66
CA ILE A 11 -6.13 34.07 24.29
C ILE A 11 -4.71 33.49 24.22
N LEU A 12 -3.95 33.52 25.32
CA LEU A 12 -2.63 32.87 25.39
C LEU A 12 -2.71 31.33 25.45
N LEU A 13 -3.83 30.75 25.87
CA LEU A 13 -3.97 29.29 25.97
C LEU A 13 -4.28 28.64 24.60
N PHE A 14 -4.86 29.39 23.65
CA PHE A 14 -5.16 28.90 22.30
C PHE A 14 -3.99 28.98 21.32
N SER A 15 -2.92 29.72 21.64
CA SER A 15 -1.74 29.85 20.77
C SER A 15 -0.76 28.67 20.89
N PHE A 16 -0.91 27.81 21.91
CA PHE A 16 -0.09 26.59 22.08
C PHE A 16 -0.67 25.33 21.42
N LEU A 17 -1.90 25.37 20.90
CA LEU A 17 -2.56 24.23 20.25
C LEU A 17 -2.32 24.13 18.73
N ALA A 18 -1.65 25.12 18.14
CA ALA A 18 -1.58 25.26 16.67
C ALA A 18 -0.27 24.75 16.03
N ILE A 19 0.62 24.08 16.77
CA ILE A 19 1.84 23.48 16.19
C ILE A 19 2.07 22.08 16.78
N VAL A 20 1.05 21.23 16.77
CA VAL A 20 1.34 19.80 16.60
C VAL A 20 1.70 19.66 15.12
N SER A 21 2.98 19.87 14.81
CA SER A 21 3.55 19.47 13.52
C SER A 21 3.23 17.99 13.36
N CYS A 22 2.17 17.70 12.62
CA CYS A 22 1.72 16.37 12.34
C CYS A 22 2.76 15.78 11.37
N ASN A 23 3.84 15.20 11.91
CA ASN A 23 4.69 14.23 11.20
C ASN A 23 3.88 12.93 10.99
N GLY A 24 2.64 13.06 10.53
CA GLY A 24 1.67 11.99 10.40
C GLY A 24 1.96 11.23 9.12
N GLN A 25 2.24 9.94 9.25
CA GLN A 25 2.27 9.06 8.08
C GLN A 25 0.90 9.07 7.39
N THR A 26 0.90 9.14 6.06
CA THR A 26 -0.29 8.98 5.24
C THR A 26 -0.77 7.53 5.35
N ASP A 27 -1.99 7.34 5.83
CA ASP A 27 -2.59 6.01 5.91
C ASP A 27 -3.20 5.62 4.57
N LEU A 28 -2.68 4.56 3.96
CA LEU A 28 -3.13 4.07 2.65
C LEU A 28 -4.61 3.65 2.64
N GLU A 29 -5.20 3.34 3.80
CA GLU A 29 -6.64 3.04 3.93
C GLU A 29 -7.54 4.27 3.79
N THR A 30 -6.98 5.48 3.89
CA THR A 30 -7.74 6.73 3.75
C THR A 30 -7.91 7.17 2.29
N LEU A 31 -7.14 6.58 1.37
CA LEU A 31 -7.26 6.84 -0.06
C LEU A 31 -8.54 6.19 -0.61
N LYS A 32 -9.34 7.00 -1.31
CA LYS A 32 -10.63 6.57 -1.87
C LYS A 32 -10.50 6.33 -3.36
N PHE A 33 -11.04 5.20 -3.82
CA PHE A 33 -11.02 4.86 -5.23
C PHE A 33 -11.76 5.89 -6.08
N ASP A 34 -11.28 6.08 -7.31
CA ASP A 34 -11.80 7.03 -8.30
C ASP A 34 -11.67 8.53 -7.93
N GLU A 35 -11.25 8.84 -6.70
CA GLU A 35 -10.89 10.19 -6.32
C GLU A 35 -9.49 10.55 -6.81
N LYS A 36 -9.30 11.83 -7.13
CA LYS A 36 -8.01 12.36 -7.55
C LYS A 36 -7.03 12.30 -6.37
N LEU A 37 -5.84 11.77 -6.63
CA LEU A 37 -4.79 11.70 -5.62
C LEU A 37 -4.31 13.11 -5.22
N PRO A 38 -4.00 13.32 -3.93
CA PRO A 38 -3.29 14.49 -3.45
C PRO A 38 -1.96 14.73 -4.19
N GLU A 39 -1.59 15.99 -4.38
CA GLU A 39 -0.38 16.37 -5.12
C GLU A 39 0.91 15.79 -4.52
N ASN A 40 0.98 15.62 -3.20
CA ASN A 40 2.15 15.05 -2.54
C ASN A 40 2.39 13.59 -2.93
N ILE A 41 1.33 12.84 -3.30
CA ILE A 41 1.43 11.47 -3.79
C ILE A 41 1.85 11.45 -5.28
N THR A 42 1.30 12.35 -6.09
CA THR A 42 1.57 12.41 -7.53
C THR A 42 2.94 13.03 -7.88
N LYS A 43 3.71 13.46 -6.87
CA LYS A 43 5.12 13.87 -7.01
C LYS A 43 6.09 12.68 -7.05
N GLY A 44 5.60 11.46 -6.81
CA GLY A 44 6.38 10.23 -6.96
C GLY A 44 6.90 10.04 -8.39
N GLU A 45 7.81 9.10 -8.56
CA GLU A 45 8.33 8.74 -9.87
C GLU A 45 7.24 8.01 -10.67
N LYS A 46 6.99 8.47 -11.90
CA LYS A 46 6.04 7.82 -12.81
C LYS A 46 6.63 6.53 -13.33
N GLU A 47 5.93 5.42 -13.15
CA GLU A 47 6.36 4.12 -13.65
C GLU A 47 5.18 3.26 -14.09
N THR A 48 5.46 2.26 -14.91
CA THR A 48 4.54 1.17 -15.20
C THR A 48 4.93 -0.01 -14.33
N GLU A 49 4.06 -0.38 -13.40
CA GLU A 49 4.30 -1.50 -12.47
C GLU A 49 4.46 -2.80 -13.25
N ALA A 50 5.53 -3.53 -12.95
CA ALA A 50 6.00 -4.63 -13.81
C ALA A 50 5.09 -5.86 -13.86
N ASN A 51 4.28 -6.12 -12.84
CA ASN A 51 3.47 -7.35 -12.76
C ASN A 51 2.12 -7.23 -13.48
N TYR A 52 1.53 -6.04 -13.50
CA TYR A 52 0.20 -5.81 -14.06
C TYR A 52 0.19 -4.74 -15.15
N ALA A 53 1.34 -4.16 -15.48
CA ALA A 53 1.49 -3.03 -16.38
C ALA A 53 0.61 -1.83 -15.99
N LEU A 54 0.41 -1.63 -14.68
CA LEU A 54 -0.38 -0.51 -14.17
C LEU A 54 0.44 0.77 -14.09
N LEU A 55 -0.09 1.89 -14.59
CA LEU A 55 0.44 3.23 -14.37
C LEU A 55 0.43 3.55 -12.87
N SER A 56 1.55 4.03 -12.38
CA SER A 56 1.74 4.24 -10.96
C SER A 56 2.73 5.35 -10.63
N TYR A 57 2.65 5.81 -9.38
CA TYR A 57 3.64 6.70 -8.78
C TYR A 57 4.42 5.93 -7.71
N LYS A 58 5.68 5.61 -8.00
CA LYS A 58 6.62 5.07 -7.02
C LYS A 58 6.99 6.13 -5.99
N GLN A 59 6.86 5.76 -4.73
CA GLN A 59 7.10 6.65 -3.60
C GLN A 59 8.53 6.49 -3.11
N ALA A 60 9.31 7.58 -3.13
CA ALA A 60 10.70 7.56 -2.65
C ALA A 60 10.78 7.35 -1.13
N GLU A 61 9.86 7.96 -0.37
CA GLU A 61 9.88 7.99 1.09
C GLU A 61 8.77 7.12 1.67
N ILE A 62 8.90 5.79 1.57
CA ILE A 62 7.89 4.84 2.06
C ILE A 62 7.57 5.00 3.55
N GLN A 63 8.53 5.46 4.36
CA GLN A 63 8.33 5.73 5.78
C GLN A 63 7.36 6.86 6.07
N ASN A 64 6.96 7.65 5.06
CA ASN A 64 5.88 8.62 5.19
C ASN A 64 4.49 7.98 5.06
N TYR A 65 4.41 6.66 4.89
CA TYR A 65 3.17 5.91 4.72
C TYR A 65 3.00 4.84 5.79
N LYS A 66 1.74 4.45 5.99
CA LYS A 66 1.34 3.33 6.84
C LYS A 66 0.09 2.65 6.29
N LEU A 67 -0.23 1.48 6.83
CA LEU A 67 -1.50 0.79 6.60
C LEU A 67 -2.15 0.51 7.96
N GLY A 68 -3.11 1.35 8.34
CA GLY A 68 -3.73 1.30 9.67
C GLY A 68 -2.71 1.45 10.80
N THR A 69 -2.41 0.35 11.49
CA THR A 69 -1.42 0.29 12.58
C THR A 69 -0.03 -0.17 12.12
N ALA A 70 0.14 -0.61 10.88
CA ALA A 70 1.43 -1.05 10.34
C ALA A 70 2.17 0.13 9.70
N SER A 71 3.25 0.58 10.34
CA SER A 71 4.17 1.59 9.79
C SER A 71 5.32 0.91 9.03
N PHE A 72 5.84 1.61 8.03
CA PHE A 72 6.93 1.10 7.18
C PHE A 72 8.22 1.88 7.43
N SER A 73 9.36 1.21 7.27
CA SER A 73 10.67 1.87 7.27
C SER A 73 11.30 1.87 5.87
N ALA A 74 12.16 2.85 5.61
CA ALA A 74 13.11 2.76 4.50
C ALA A 74 14.10 1.63 4.85
N TYR A 75 14.02 0.52 4.13
CA TYR A 75 14.80 -0.68 4.39
C TYR A 75 15.28 -1.31 3.09
N SER A 76 16.53 -1.75 3.08
CA SER A 76 17.11 -2.55 2.01
C SER A 76 17.81 -3.76 2.63
N VAL A 77 17.64 -4.92 2.02
CA VAL A 77 18.28 -6.15 2.47
C VAL A 77 19.78 -6.00 2.28
N PRO A 78 20.63 -6.24 3.30
CA PRO A 78 22.07 -6.25 3.12
C PRO A 78 22.49 -7.25 2.03
N LYS A 79 23.30 -6.80 1.05
CA LYS A 79 23.68 -7.59 -0.14
C LYS A 79 22.49 -8.11 -0.96
N GLY A 80 21.34 -7.47 -0.83
CA GLY A 80 20.19 -7.73 -1.69
C GLY A 80 20.41 -7.16 -3.09
N TYR A 81 19.65 -7.66 -4.05
CA TYR A 81 19.56 -7.07 -5.38
C TYR A 81 18.89 -5.69 -5.30
N GLU A 82 18.91 -4.93 -6.40
CA GLU A 82 18.32 -3.58 -6.44
C GLU A 82 16.84 -3.54 -6.01
N TYR A 83 16.08 -4.61 -6.28
CA TYR A 83 14.68 -4.72 -5.90
C TYR A 83 14.45 -5.21 -4.45
N SER A 84 15.52 -5.62 -3.74
CA SER A 84 15.47 -6.17 -2.38
C SER A 84 15.31 -5.08 -1.32
N ASN A 85 14.28 -4.25 -1.44
CA ASN A 85 13.98 -3.15 -0.54
C ASN A 85 12.48 -3.02 -0.27
N ASN A 86 12.15 -2.29 0.79
CA ASN A 86 10.79 -1.84 1.01
C ASN A 86 10.43 -0.75 -0.01
N ASN A 87 9.35 -0.93 -0.77
CA ASN A 87 8.88 0.06 -1.72
C ASN A 87 7.35 0.06 -1.87
N LEU A 88 6.83 1.19 -2.33
CA LEU A 88 5.41 1.46 -2.49
C LEU A 88 5.19 2.17 -3.83
N SER A 89 4.27 1.64 -4.63
CA SER A 89 3.80 2.30 -5.85
C SER A 89 2.28 2.42 -5.82
N ILE A 90 1.78 3.63 -6.10
CA ILE A 90 0.35 3.96 -6.02
C ILE A 90 -0.23 4.01 -7.43
N PHE A 91 -1.22 3.17 -7.71
CA PHE A 91 -1.84 3.00 -9.01
C PHE A 91 -2.83 4.12 -9.34
N VAL A 92 -2.79 4.59 -10.58
CA VAL A 92 -3.70 5.60 -11.12
C VAL A 92 -4.30 5.16 -12.44
N ASN A 93 -5.50 5.67 -12.76
CA ASN A 93 -6.14 5.40 -14.05
C ASN A 93 -5.37 6.01 -15.24
N SER A 94 -4.85 7.22 -15.07
CA SER A 94 -4.03 7.97 -16.02
C SER A 94 -3.19 9.00 -15.28
N TYR A 95 -2.10 9.46 -15.87
CA TYR A 95 -1.29 10.55 -15.29
C TYR A 95 -1.94 11.93 -15.39
N GLN A 96 -2.98 12.06 -16.22
CA GLN A 96 -3.75 13.27 -16.43
C GLN A 96 -4.81 13.43 -15.34
N ASP A 97 -5.60 12.37 -15.10
CA ASP A 97 -6.70 12.41 -14.14
C ASP A 97 -6.25 12.09 -12.71
N ASN A 98 -5.20 11.27 -12.58
CA ASN A 98 -4.64 10.82 -11.31
C ASN A 98 -5.67 10.22 -10.35
N LYS A 99 -6.68 9.51 -10.88
CA LYS A 99 -7.69 8.84 -10.05
C LYS A 99 -7.10 7.57 -9.46
N TYR A 100 -7.22 7.43 -8.14
CA TYR A 100 -6.65 6.31 -7.41
C TYR A 100 -7.32 4.98 -7.76
N LEU A 101 -6.52 3.98 -8.08
CA LEU A 101 -6.95 2.60 -8.34
C LEU A 101 -6.52 1.62 -7.26
N GLY A 102 -5.49 1.93 -6.47
CA GLY A 102 -4.89 0.99 -5.53
C GLY A 102 -3.40 1.23 -5.32
N PHE A 103 -2.71 0.25 -4.75
CA PHE A 103 -1.26 0.27 -4.59
C PHE A 103 -0.67 -1.13 -4.58
N ILE A 104 0.64 -1.19 -4.82
CA ILE A 104 1.50 -2.32 -4.48
C ILE A 104 2.50 -1.87 -3.42
N LEU A 105 2.67 -2.73 -2.41
CA LEU A 105 3.60 -2.55 -1.31
C LEU A 105 4.47 -3.80 -1.24
N ASN A 106 5.78 -3.65 -1.41
CA ASN A 106 6.76 -4.71 -1.19
C ASN A 106 7.49 -4.43 0.12
N LEU A 107 7.54 -5.44 0.99
CA LEU A 107 8.21 -5.38 2.29
C LEU A 107 9.25 -6.50 2.38
N ALA A 108 10.51 -6.13 2.28
CA ALA A 108 11.64 -7.04 2.48
C ALA A 108 11.99 -7.24 3.96
N LYS A 109 11.44 -6.39 4.84
CA LYS A 109 11.59 -6.51 6.29
C LYS A 109 10.49 -7.37 6.89
N GLU A 110 10.87 -8.56 7.38
CA GLU A 110 9.92 -9.60 7.78
C GLU A 110 8.93 -9.18 8.88
N ASP A 111 9.37 -8.39 9.87
CA ASP A 111 8.49 -7.93 10.96
C ASP A 111 7.38 -6.99 10.47
N GLU A 112 7.68 -6.16 9.45
CA GLU A 112 6.70 -5.27 8.83
C GLU A 112 5.68 -6.07 8.00
N GLY A 113 6.12 -7.11 7.28
CA GLY A 113 5.24 -8.05 6.60
C GLY A 113 4.25 -8.74 7.54
N LYS A 114 4.73 -9.20 8.72
CA LYS A 114 3.86 -9.79 9.76
C LYS A 114 2.82 -8.80 10.28
N LYS A 115 3.23 -7.56 10.59
CA LYS A 115 2.31 -6.50 11.04
C LYS A 115 1.22 -6.21 10.02
N VAL A 116 1.53 -6.24 8.72
CA VAL A 116 0.55 -6.08 7.64
C VAL A 116 -0.45 -7.24 7.63
N ILE A 117 0.03 -8.49 7.71
CA ILE A 117 -0.85 -9.67 7.74
C ILE A 117 -1.78 -9.63 8.96
N ASP A 118 -1.26 -9.29 10.13
CA ASP A 118 -2.04 -9.16 11.36
C ASP A 118 -3.10 -8.06 11.23
N TYR A 119 -2.72 -6.90 10.70
CA TYR A 119 -3.66 -5.81 10.44
C TYR A 119 -4.77 -6.23 9.47
N LEU A 120 -4.42 -6.86 8.35
CA LEU A 120 -5.39 -7.30 7.35
C LEU A 120 -6.34 -8.36 7.92
N THR A 121 -5.81 -9.33 8.66
CA THR A 121 -6.62 -10.40 9.27
C THR A 121 -7.58 -9.83 10.32
N LYS A 122 -7.12 -8.90 11.15
CA LYS A 122 -7.96 -8.21 12.14
C LYS A 122 -9.04 -7.34 11.49
N THR A 123 -8.72 -6.69 10.37
CA THR A 123 -9.61 -5.71 9.72
C THR A 123 -10.63 -6.37 8.78
N TYR A 124 -10.22 -7.41 8.07
CA TYR A 124 -10.98 -8.03 6.97
C TYR A 124 -11.36 -9.49 7.24
N GLY A 125 -11.00 -10.04 8.39
CA GLY A 125 -11.24 -11.44 8.74
C GLY A 125 -10.22 -12.39 8.10
N ASN A 126 -10.54 -13.68 8.07
CA ASN A 126 -9.63 -14.70 7.53
C ASN A 126 -9.56 -14.63 5.99
N PRO A 127 -8.35 -14.63 5.40
CA PRO A 127 -8.20 -14.71 3.95
C PRO A 127 -8.59 -16.09 3.40
N GLU A 128 -8.96 -16.11 2.13
CA GLU A 128 -8.80 -17.29 1.31
C GLU A 128 -7.28 -17.57 1.15
N LYS A 129 -6.83 -18.78 1.47
CA LYS A 129 -5.43 -19.20 1.38
C LYS A 129 -5.23 -20.09 0.16
N ARG A 130 -4.22 -19.79 -0.65
CA ARG A 130 -3.79 -20.58 -1.81
C ARG A 130 -2.32 -20.95 -1.68
N SER A 131 -1.96 -22.13 -2.19
CA SER A 131 -0.55 -22.54 -2.26
C SER A 131 0.14 -21.82 -3.40
N THR A 132 1.38 -21.41 -3.17
CA THR A 132 2.30 -21.10 -4.27
C THR A 132 3.02 -22.38 -4.70
N ASP A 133 3.61 -22.34 -5.89
CA ASP A 133 4.52 -23.35 -6.45
C ASP A 133 5.84 -23.50 -5.65
N LYS A 134 6.22 -22.48 -4.86
CA LYS A 134 7.51 -22.41 -4.15
C LYS A 134 7.36 -22.20 -2.65
N THR A 135 6.83 -23.16 -1.89
CA THR A 135 6.72 -23.16 -0.40
C THR A 135 6.03 -21.95 0.26
N GLY A 136 5.66 -20.92 -0.51
CA GLY A 136 5.06 -19.69 -0.05
C GLY A 136 3.54 -19.78 -0.02
N LEU A 137 2.93 -18.73 0.52
CA LEU A 137 1.50 -18.61 0.69
C LEU A 137 0.99 -17.39 -0.08
N ALA A 138 -0.14 -17.58 -0.75
CA ALA A 138 -0.91 -16.51 -1.35
C ALA A 138 -2.23 -16.36 -0.59
N TYR A 139 -2.55 -15.14 -0.21
CA TYR A 139 -3.73 -14.77 0.55
C TYR A 139 -4.60 -13.85 -0.28
N PHE A 140 -5.91 -14.05 -0.21
CA PHE A 140 -6.89 -13.22 -0.89
C PHE A 140 -8.01 -12.83 0.08
N TRP A 141 -8.28 -11.53 0.19
CA TRP A 141 -9.49 -11.02 0.80
C TRP A 141 -10.35 -10.35 -0.27
N ASP A 142 -11.62 -10.76 -0.32
CA ASP A 142 -12.66 -9.99 -0.98
C ASP A 142 -13.32 -9.04 0.02
N ALA A 143 -12.87 -7.77 0.05
CA ALA A 143 -13.48 -6.72 0.86
C ALA A 143 -14.60 -6.00 0.07
N ALA A 144 -15.64 -6.74 -0.29
CA ALA A 144 -16.73 -6.26 -1.15
C ALA A 144 -17.39 -4.95 -0.67
N ALA A 145 -17.61 -4.80 0.65
CA ALA A 145 -18.20 -3.60 1.24
C ALA A 145 -17.34 -2.33 1.04
N LYS A 146 -16.04 -2.48 0.76
CA LYS A 146 -15.11 -1.38 0.44
C LYS A 146 -14.73 -1.34 -1.05
N ASN A 147 -15.40 -2.12 -1.90
CA ASN A 147 -15.12 -2.20 -3.34
C ASN A 147 -13.63 -2.49 -3.68
N LYS A 148 -12.95 -3.35 -2.89
CA LYS A 148 -11.56 -3.72 -3.15
C LYS A 148 -11.27 -5.21 -3.06
N TRP A 149 -10.24 -5.60 -3.81
CA TRP A 149 -9.53 -6.85 -3.66
C TRP A 149 -8.20 -6.60 -2.96
N ILE A 150 -7.79 -7.54 -2.12
CA ILE A 150 -6.53 -7.51 -1.38
C ILE A 150 -5.84 -8.84 -1.63
N PHE A 151 -4.65 -8.77 -2.22
CA PHE A 151 -3.81 -9.92 -2.48
C PHE A 151 -2.52 -9.77 -1.68
N LEU A 152 -2.11 -10.81 -0.96
CA LEU A 152 -0.83 -10.80 -0.26
C LEU A 152 -0.09 -12.09 -0.58
N THR A 153 1.17 -11.98 -0.97
CA THR A 153 2.05 -13.12 -1.23
C THR A 153 3.29 -13.02 -0.37
N GLN A 154 3.75 -14.16 0.14
CA GLN A 154 5.04 -14.26 0.82
C GLN A 154 5.94 -15.22 0.06
N THR A 155 7.11 -14.75 -0.33
CA THR A 155 8.11 -15.50 -1.08
C THR A 155 9.43 -15.54 -0.31
N GLN A 156 10.16 -16.65 -0.45
CA GLN A 156 11.55 -16.73 -0.02
C GLN A 156 12.43 -16.29 -1.20
N GLU A 157 13.21 -15.25 -1.00
CA GLU A 157 14.14 -14.71 -1.98
C GLU A 157 15.58 -14.89 -1.50
N LEU A 158 16.51 -14.82 -2.45
CA LEU A 158 17.94 -14.91 -2.19
C LEU A 158 18.59 -13.55 -2.41
N THR A 159 19.52 -13.21 -1.53
CA THR A 159 20.50 -12.14 -1.71
C THR A 159 21.62 -12.59 -2.67
N GLU A 160 22.51 -11.68 -3.03
CA GLU A 160 23.67 -11.97 -3.90
C GLU A 160 24.60 -13.04 -3.30
N ASP A 161 24.66 -13.17 -1.97
CA ASP A 161 25.46 -14.18 -1.27
C ASP A 161 24.67 -15.46 -0.90
N ASN A 162 23.47 -15.63 -1.45
CA ASN A 162 22.54 -16.74 -1.20
C ASN A 162 21.94 -16.78 0.22
N THR A 163 22.06 -15.71 1.00
CA THR A 163 21.26 -15.57 2.24
C THR A 163 19.78 -15.42 1.87
N LYS A 164 18.92 -16.19 2.53
CA LYS A 164 17.47 -16.14 2.33
C LYS A 164 16.83 -15.01 3.13
N TYR A 165 15.82 -14.37 2.55
CA TYR A 165 14.91 -13.48 3.27
C TYR A 165 13.46 -13.67 2.79
N THR A 166 12.52 -13.29 3.65
CA THR A 166 11.09 -13.30 3.32
C THR A 166 10.70 -11.97 2.71
N ASN A 167 10.24 -11.97 1.46
CA ASN A 167 9.58 -10.81 0.87
C ASN A 167 8.06 -10.94 1.04
N THR A 168 7.41 -9.86 1.45
CA THR A 168 5.94 -9.76 1.53
C THR A 168 5.46 -8.74 0.51
N LYS A 169 4.72 -9.19 -0.49
CA LYS A 169 4.09 -8.33 -1.50
C LYS A 169 2.60 -8.25 -1.26
N LEU A 170 2.11 -7.04 -1.00
CA LEU A 170 0.71 -6.69 -0.85
C LEU A 170 0.24 -5.88 -2.07
N VAL A 171 -0.86 -6.29 -2.67
CA VAL A 171 -1.55 -5.56 -3.73
C VAL A 171 -2.97 -5.27 -3.25
N VAL A 172 -3.33 -3.99 -3.18
CA VAL A 172 -4.69 -3.55 -2.88
C VAL A 172 -5.22 -2.81 -4.09
N VAL A 173 -6.37 -3.22 -4.60
CA VAL A 173 -6.90 -2.64 -5.84
C VAL A 173 -8.41 -2.53 -5.83
N LYS A 174 -8.95 -1.50 -6.48
CA LYS A 174 -10.38 -1.35 -6.76
C LYS A 174 -10.86 -2.59 -7.53
N LYS A 175 -12.01 -3.14 -7.15
CA LYS A 175 -12.61 -4.25 -7.92
C LYS A 175 -12.86 -3.85 -9.37
N GLY A 176 -12.63 -4.81 -10.26
CA GLY A 176 -12.79 -4.62 -11.71
C GLY A 176 -11.63 -3.90 -12.38
N THR A 177 -10.58 -3.53 -11.64
CA THR A 177 -9.33 -3.04 -12.26
C THR A 177 -8.71 -4.14 -13.11
N ARG A 178 -8.20 -3.75 -14.28
CA ARG A 178 -7.63 -4.62 -15.30
C ARG A 178 -6.17 -4.31 -15.53
N VAL A 179 -5.44 -5.30 -16.04
CA VAL A 179 -4.04 -5.11 -16.42
C VAL A 179 -3.91 -4.01 -17.48
N GLU A 180 -2.70 -3.47 -17.64
CA GLU A 180 -2.34 -2.49 -18.69
C GLU A 180 -3.18 -1.20 -18.65
N ASN A 181 -3.75 -0.86 -17.49
CA ASN A 181 -4.73 0.24 -17.35
C ASN A 181 -5.95 0.13 -18.26
N ALA A 182 -6.28 -1.08 -18.71
CA ALA A 182 -7.37 -1.30 -19.65
C ALA A 182 -8.74 -0.98 -19.02
N SER A 183 -9.62 -0.38 -19.82
CA SER A 183 -11.04 -0.23 -19.52
C SER A 183 -11.91 -1.30 -20.21
N ASP A 184 -11.35 -2.01 -21.19
CA ASP A 184 -12.03 -3.05 -21.96
C ASP A 184 -12.34 -4.27 -21.09
N ALA A 185 -13.61 -4.69 -21.07
CA ALA A 185 -14.07 -5.80 -20.27
C ALA A 185 -13.48 -7.17 -20.65
N SER A 186 -12.93 -7.29 -21.87
CA SER A 186 -12.29 -8.50 -22.39
C SER A 186 -10.87 -8.72 -21.89
N VAL A 187 -10.19 -7.67 -21.41
CA VAL A 187 -8.83 -7.75 -20.85
C VAL A 187 -8.88 -8.33 -19.44
N PHE A 188 -7.92 -9.17 -19.05
CA PHE A 188 -7.90 -9.77 -17.71
C PHE A 188 -7.98 -8.73 -16.59
N SER A 189 -8.82 -9.00 -15.59
CA SER A 189 -8.78 -8.26 -14.33
C SER A 189 -7.56 -8.67 -13.50
N ILE A 190 -7.18 -7.85 -12.53
CA ILE A 190 -6.12 -8.19 -11.56
C ILE A 190 -6.47 -9.48 -10.79
N LEU A 191 -7.75 -9.71 -10.52
CA LEU A 191 -8.23 -10.95 -9.89
C LEU A 191 -8.03 -12.18 -10.80
N ASP A 192 -8.24 -12.03 -12.11
CA ASP A 192 -8.02 -13.12 -13.06
C ASP A 192 -6.52 -13.47 -13.11
N SER A 193 -5.65 -12.46 -13.19
CA SER A 193 -4.19 -12.67 -13.13
C SER A 193 -3.76 -13.37 -11.83
N PHE A 194 -4.30 -12.96 -10.68
CA PHE A 194 -4.03 -13.62 -9.41
C PHE A 194 -4.56 -15.07 -9.40
N THR A 195 -5.73 -15.32 -9.98
CA THR A 195 -6.35 -16.65 -10.01
C THR A 195 -5.65 -17.60 -10.96
N LEU A 196 -5.10 -17.08 -12.06
CA LEU A 196 -4.26 -17.85 -12.95
C LEU A 196 -2.93 -18.24 -12.28
N ALA A 197 -2.28 -17.31 -11.58
CA ALA A 197 -1.02 -17.55 -10.89
C ALA A 197 -1.17 -18.47 -9.67
N TYR A 198 -2.27 -18.31 -8.92
CA TYR A 198 -2.58 -19.06 -7.72
C TYR A 198 -4.00 -19.61 -7.84
N PRO A 199 -4.20 -20.77 -8.49
CA PRO A 199 -5.53 -21.36 -8.64
C PRO A 199 -6.07 -21.85 -7.30
N LYS A 200 -7.40 -21.89 -7.19
CA LYS A 200 -8.06 -22.61 -6.09
C LYS A 200 -7.75 -24.10 -6.23
N LYS A 201 -7.44 -24.76 -5.12
CA LYS A 201 -7.35 -26.22 -5.05
C LYS A 201 -8.72 -26.82 -4.77
#